data_AF-A0A946FX18-F1
#
_entry.id   AF-A0A946FX18-F1
#
_cell.length_a   1.000
_cell.length_b   1.000
_cell.length_c   1.000
_cell.angle_alpha   90.00
_cell.angle_beta   90.00
_cell.angle_gamma   90.00
#
_symmetry.space_group_name_H-M   'P 1'
#
loop_
_entity.id
_entity.type
_entity.pdbx_description
1 polymer ?
#
loop_
_entity_poly.entity_id
_entity_poly.type
_entity_poly.pdbx_seq_one_letter_code
_entity_poly.pdbx_strand_id
1 'polypeptide(L)'
;MGRALSNRFVDYEVSSEVEGQIYCSFYSALDKSILEEFLVSSWTHRSKLVNKLNDKRLRQLGQRLIYLNLPEIVSDRYKSAAKTVIRERWLTNDIEVPWMTMAMVEKQLLEIEATGVTNAQFCSQLQRYYKNKKVL
;
A
#
# COMPACT_ATOMS: atom_id res chain seq x y z
N MET A 1 6.80 -21.79 -33.41
CA MET A 1 6.45 -21.72 -31.97
C MET A 1 6.31 -20.30 -31.40
N GLY A 2 6.54 -19.20 -32.16
CA GLY A 2 6.59 -17.84 -31.58
C GLY A 2 5.34 -16.94 -31.69
N ARG A 3 4.28 -17.32 -32.42
CA ARG A 3 3.11 -16.44 -32.67
C ARG A 3 1.97 -16.57 -31.66
N ALA A 4 1.90 -17.67 -30.91
CA ALA A 4 0.86 -17.91 -29.90
C ALA A 4 1.13 -17.24 -28.53
N LEU A 5 2.29 -16.60 -28.36
CA LEU A 5 2.69 -15.89 -27.13
C LEU A 5 2.57 -14.37 -27.27
N SER A 6 2.54 -13.84 -28.50
CA SER A 6 2.60 -12.41 -28.78
C SER A 6 1.38 -11.62 -28.29
N ASN A 7 0.22 -12.28 -28.13
CA ASN A 7 -1.03 -11.63 -27.73
C ASN A 7 -1.36 -11.70 -26.23
N ARG A 8 -0.53 -12.30 -25.37
CA ARG A 8 -0.91 -12.52 -23.94
C ARG A 8 -0.90 -11.24 -23.09
N PHE A 9 -0.25 -10.19 -23.55
CA PHE A 9 -0.08 -8.94 -22.81
C PHE A 9 -0.68 -7.73 -23.52
N VAL A 10 -1.47 -7.94 -24.59
CA VAL A 10 -2.03 -6.86 -25.42
C VAL A 10 -3.10 -6.07 -24.66
N ASP A 11 -3.71 -6.65 -23.62
CA ASP A 11 -4.83 -6.06 -22.88
C ASP A 11 -4.52 -5.72 -21.41
N TYR A 12 -3.25 -5.48 -21.04
CA TYR A 12 -2.93 -5.07 -19.67
C TYR A 12 -2.98 -3.53 -19.53
N GLU A 13 -4.08 -3.01 -19.00
CA GLU A 13 -4.13 -1.62 -18.55
C GLU A 13 -3.16 -1.42 -17.38
N VAL A 14 -2.25 -0.48 -17.53
CA VAL A 14 -1.30 -0.13 -16.46
C VAL A 14 -2.08 0.52 -15.32
N SER A 15 -2.09 -0.15 -14.17
CA SER A 15 -2.65 0.37 -12.93
C SER A 15 -2.09 1.76 -12.63
N SER A 16 -2.98 2.72 -12.34
CA SER A 16 -2.60 4.03 -11.80
C SER A 16 -1.90 3.92 -10.44
N GLU A 17 -2.17 2.83 -9.71
CA GLU A 17 -1.58 2.51 -8.43
C GLU A 17 -0.25 1.78 -8.55
N VAL A 18 0.76 2.28 -7.85
CA VAL A 18 2.14 1.76 -7.90
C VAL A 18 2.23 0.29 -7.46
N GLU A 19 1.41 -0.14 -6.50
CA GLU A 19 1.30 -1.54 -6.07
C GLU A 19 0.86 -2.48 -7.20
N GLY A 20 0.05 -1.98 -8.14
CA GLY A 20 -0.38 -2.73 -9.32
C GLY A 20 0.67 -2.78 -10.45
N GLN A 21 1.79 -2.04 -10.32
CA GLN A 21 2.78 -1.91 -11.39
C GLN A 21 3.96 -2.89 -11.29
N ILE A 22 3.84 -3.95 -10.47
CA ILE A 22 4.94 -4.92 -10.24
C ILE A 22 5.38 -5.64 -11.52
N TYR A 23 4.46 -5.85 -12.47
CA TYR A 23 4.74 -6.55 -13.73
C TYR A 23 4.98 -5.61 -14.92
N CYS A 24 4.93 -4.28 -14.71
CA CYS A 24 5.08 -3.33 -15.82
C CYS A 24 6.50 -3.31 -16.41
N SER A 25 7.53 -3.50 -15.56
CA SER A 25 8.93 -3.55 -15.99
C SER A 25 9.86 -3.96 -14.84
N PHE A 26 11.05 -4.45 -15.18
CA PHE A 26 12.13 -4.65 -14.23
C PHE A 26 12.89 -3.34 -13.97
N TYR A 27 13.36 -3.15 -12.74
CA TYR A 27 14.24 -2.04 -12.38
C TYR A 27 15.69 -2.30 -12.81
N SER A 28 16.52 -1.26 -12.78
CA SER A 28 17.91 -1.33 -13.26
C SER A 28 18.84 -2.12 -12.34
N ALA A 29 19.99 -2.57 -12.84
CA ALA A 29 21.04 -3.18 -12.00
C ALA A 29 21.57 -2.23 -10.91
N LEU A 30 21.59 -0.91 -11.19
CA LEU A 30 21.93 0.10 -10.20
C LEU A 30 20.90 0.12 -9.06
N ASP A 31 19.61 0.17 -9.40
CA ASP A 31 18.53 0.13 -8.42
C ASP A 31 18.57 -1.16 -7.60
N LYS A 32 18.92 -2.29 -8.24
CA LYS A 32 19.11 -3.58 -7.56
C LYS A 32 20.16 -3.48 -6.46
N SER A 33 21.33 -2.93 -6.76
CA SER A 33 22.41 -2.76 -5.78
C SER A 33 21.98 -1.86 -4.61
N ILE A 34 21.23 -0.79 -4.88
CA ILE A 34 20.68 0.09 -3.84
C ILE A 34 19.67 -0.67 -2.97
N LEU A 35 18.83 -1.52 -3.57
CA LEU A 35 17.87 -2.35 -2.83
C LEU A 35 18.56 -3.39 -1.94
N GLU A 36 19.63 -4.02 -2.40
CA GLU A 36 20.43 -4.96 -1.61
C GLU A 36 20.99 -4.29 -0.34
N GLU A 37 21.53 -3.07 -0.48
CA GLU A 37 21.97 -2.26 0.67
C GLU A 37 20.79 -1.85 1.57
N PHE A 38 19.67 -1.46 0.97
CA PHE A 38 18.46 -1.05 1.70
C PHE A 38 17.99 -2.14 2.67
N LEU A 39 17.99 -3.41 2.25
CA LEU A 39 17.47 -4.52 3.06
C LEU A 39 18.17 -4.68 4.41
N VAL A 40 19.48 -4.47 4.46
CA VAL A 40 20.31 -4.65 5.67
C VAL A 40 20.53 -3.37 6.48
N SER A 41 20.03 -2.24 5.99
CA SER A 41 20.31 -0.92 6.55
C SER A 41 19.31 -0.48 7.62
N SER A 42 19.73 0.46 8.48
CA SER A 42 18.82 1.15 9.41
C SER A 42 17.82 2.04 8.67
N TRP A 43 16.69 2.36 9.30
CA TRP A 43 15.66 3.24 8.69
C TRP A 43 16.17 4.63 8.32
N THR A 44 17.08 5.20 9.12
CA THR A 44 17.73 6.48 8.82
C THR A 44 18.58 6.41 7.56
N HIS A 45 19.29 5.32 7.32
CA HIS A 45 20.09 5.14 6.11
C HIS A 45 19.25 4.74 4.91
N ARG A 46 18.23 3.88 5.09
CA ARG A 46 17.23 3.53 4.08
C ARG A 46 16.60 4.77 3.43
N SER A 47 16.27 5.80 4.22
CA SER A 47 15.74 7.07 3.69
C SER A 47 16.68 7.74 2.69
N LYS A 48 18.00 7.72 2.94
CA LYS A 48 19.01 8.25 2.02
C LYS A 48 19.12 7.41 0.74
N LEU A 49 19.05 6.08 0.87
CA LEU A 49 19.10 5.15 -0.26
C LEU A 49 17.90 5.30 -1.19
N VAL A 50 16.70 5.46 -0.63
CA VAL A 50 15.46 5.66 -1.41
C VAL A 50 15.58 6.86 -2.34
N ASN A 51 16.22 7.95 -1.91
CA ASN A 51 16.42 9.13 -2.76
C ASN A 51 17.38 8.91 -3.93
N LYS A 52 18.16 7.82 -3.93
CA LYS A 52 19.12 7.48 -5.00
C LYS A 52 18.54 6.55 -6.07
N LEU A 53 17.39 5.90 -5.81
CA LEU A 53 16.76 5.00 -6.78
C LEU A 53 16.31 5.79 -8.01
N ASN A 54 16.54 5.26 -9.20
CA ASN A 54 16.10 5.84 -10.47
C ASN A 54 14.64 5.49 -10.78
N ASP A 55 14.23 4.25 -10.48
CA ASP A 55 12.85 3.81 -10.67
C ASP A 55 11.90 4.57 -9.73
N LYS A 56 10.97 5.32 -10.33
CA LYS A 56 9.96 6.11 -9.62
C LYS A 56 9.07 5.25 -8.72
N ARG A 57 8.76 4.02 -9.14
CA ARG A 57 7.92 3.08 -8.38
C ARG A 57 8.62 2.69 -7.08
N LEU A 58 9.91 2.33 -7.18
CA LEU A 58 10.71 1.97 -6.03
C LEU A 58 10.90 3.17 -5.08
N ARG A 59 11.10 4.39 -5.60
CA ARG A 59 11.14 5.60 -4.76
C ARG A 59 9.85 5.80 -3.97
N GLN A 60 8.71 5.72 -4.64
CA GLN A 60 7.40 5.92 -4.01
C GLN A 60 7.13 4.87 -2.93
N LEU A 61 7.33 3.60 -3.24
CA LEU A 61 7.18 2.50 -2.28
C LEU A 61 8.15 2.62 -1.11
N GLY A 62 9.41 2.96 -1.39
CA GLY A 62 10.43 3.21 -0.38
C GLY A 62 10.04 4.33 0.58
N GLN A 63 9.57 5.47 0.06
CA GLN A 63 9.12 6.59 0.90
C GLN A 63 7.94 6.21 1.79
N ARG A 64 6.97 5.45 1.25
CA ARG A 64 5.84 4.91 2.04
C ARG A 64 6.34 4.02 3.18
N LEU A 65 7.28 3.12 2.91
CA LEU A 65 7.90 2.27 3.94
C LEU A 65 8.61 3.09 5.02
N ILE A 66 9.36 4.14 4.66
CA ILE A 66 10.00 5.02 5.64
C ILE A 66 8.94 5.68 6.54
N TYR A 67 7.90 6.27 5.96
CA TYR A 67 6.85 6.93 6.74
C TYR A 67 6.13 5.97 7.70
N LEU A 68 5.88 4.72 7.29
CA LEU A 68 5.22 3.73 8.13
C LEU A 68 6.07 3.25 9.30
N ASN A 69 7.40 3.24 9.16
CA ASN A 69 8.30 2.66 10.17
C ASN A 69 9.04 3.70 11.02
N LEU A 70 9.37 4.86 10.45
CA LEU A 70 10.04 5.94 11.14
C LEU A 70 9.53 7.30 10.61
N PRO A 71 8.28 7.67 10.92
CA PRO A 71 7.70 8.93 10.43
C PRO A 71 8.48 10.15 10.89
N GLU A 72 9.25 10.07 11.98
CA GLU A 72 10.01 11.20 12.52
C GLU A 72 11.05 11.77 11.54
N ILE A 73 11.56 10.95 10.62
CA ILE A 73 12.64 11.33 9.69
C ILE A 73 12.15 11.79 8.31
N VAL A 74 10.83 11.78 8.06
CA VAL A 74 10.27 12.36 6.83
C VAL A 74 9.82 13.80 7.08
N SER A 75 9.77 14.62 6.04
CA SER A 75 9.35 16.01 6.16
C SER A 75 7.89 16.13 6.57
N ASP A 76 7.53 17.18 7.32
CA ASP A 76 6.14 17.40 7.75
C ASP A 76 5.18 17.56 6.56
N ARG A 77 5.66 18.15 5.45
CA ARG A 77 4.91 18.21 4.20
C ARG A 77 4.54 16.80 3.70
N TYR A 78 5.50 15.87 3.72
CA TYR A 78 5.24 14.48 3.32
C TYR A 78 4.30 13.79 4.32
N LYS A 79 4.50 13.96 5.63
CA LYS A 79 3.61 13.38 6.65
C LYS A 79 2.16 13.81 6.43
N SER A 80 1.93 15.10 6.21
CA SER A 80 0.61 15.66 5.94
C SER A 80 0.00 15.09 4.67
N ALA A 81 0.75 15.07 3.56
CA ALA A 81 0.27 14.49 2.30
C ALA A 81 -0.05 13.00 2.43
N ALA A 82 0.81 12.22 3.09
CA ALA A 82 0.58 10.80 3.32
C ALA A 82 -0.65 10.55 4.19
N LYS A 83 -0.83 11.34 5.27
CA LYS A 83 -2.01 11.25 6.13
C LYS A 83 -3.30 11.54 5.36
N THR A 84 -3.31 12.59 4.53
CA THR A 84 -4.45 12.92 3.68
C THR A 84 -4.78 11.77 2.73
N VAL A 85 -3.81 11.24 1.99
CA VAL A 85 -4.03 10.12 1.04
C VAL A 85 -4.56 8.88 1.76
N ILE A 86 -4.01 8.51 2.92
CA ILE A 86 -4.48 7.35 3.69
C ILE A 86 -5.93 7.57 4.14
N ARG A 87 -6.24 8.77 4.64
CA ARG A 87 -7.60 9.12 5.09
C ARG A 87 -8.60 9.07 3.95
N GLU A 88 -8.27 9.65 2.80
CA GLU A 88 -9.11 9.62 1.59
C GLU A 88 -9.40 8.19 1.14
N ARG A 89 -8.37 7.32 1.10
CA ARG A 89 -8.55 5.90 0.75
C ARG A 89 -9.46 5.16 1.72
N TRP A 90 -9.37 5.45 3.01
CA TRP A 90 -10.18 4.78 4.02
C TRP A 90 -11.63 5.25 4.06
N LEU A 91 -11.86 6.54 3.78
CA LEU A 91 -13.17 7.16 3.91
C LEU A 91 -13.92 7.32 2.58
N THR A 92 -13.33 6.91 1.46
CA THR A 92 -14.05 6.86 0.19
C THR A 92 -15.23 5.89 0.27
N ASN A 93 -16.35 6.27 -0.35
CA ASN A 93 -17.52 5.42 -0.55
C ASN A 93 -17.50 4.71 -1.91
N ASP A 94 -16.44 4.90 -2.68
CA ASP A 94 -16.23 4.16 -3.93
C ASP A 94 -16.06 2.67 -3.61
N ILE A 95 -16.86 1.85 -4.28
CA ILE A 95 -16.88 0.39 -4.10
C ILE A 95 -15.99 -0.35 -5.10
N GLU A 96 -15.52 0.34 -6.15
CA GLU A 96 -14.68 -0.23 -7.21
C GLU A 96 -13.18 -0.14 -6.89
N VAL A 97 -12.82 0.43 -5.74
CA VAL A 97 -11.42 0.53 -5.32
C VAL A 97 -10.85 -0.84 -4.91
N PRO A 98 -9.59 -1.16 -5.25
CA PRO A 98 -8.99 -2.46 -4.96
C PRO A 98 -8.51 -2.61 -3.50
N TRP A 99 -8.95 -1.75 -2.58
CA TRP A 99 -8.58 -1.78 -1.17
C TRP A 99 -9.81 -1.68 -0.27
N MET A 100 -9.64 -2.03 1.01
CA MET A 100 -10.72 -1.97 1.99
C MET A 100 -11.02 -0.53 2.40
N THR A 101 -12.30 -0.17 2.43
CA THR A 101 -12.80 1.12 2.96
C THR A 101 -13.56 0.92 4.28
N MET A 102 -13.79 2.00 5.02
CA MET A 102 -14.57 1.93 6.27
C MET A 102 -16.02 1.50 6.02
N ALA A 103 -16.62 1.90 4.89
CA ALA A 103 -17.96 1.46 4.51
C ALA A 103 -18.00 -0.06 4.24
N MET A 104 -16.97 -0.60 3.57
CA MET A 104 -16.85 -2.05 3.34
C MET A 104 -16.65 -2.81 4.66
N VAL A 105 -15.82 -2.30 5.57
CA VAL A 105 -15.62 -2.90 6.90
C VAL A 105 -16.93 -2.94 7.69
N GLU A 106 -17.68 -1.85 7.72
CA GLU A 106 -18.97 -1.80 8.42
C GLU A 106 -19.95 -2.83 7.87
N LYS A 107 -20.04 -2.97 6.55
CA LYS A 107 -20.86 -4.00 5.90
C LYS A 107 -20.41 -5.41 6.27
N GLN A 108 -19.10 -5.70 6.17
CA GLN A 108 -18.56 -7.03 6.48
C GLN A 108 -18.74 -7.41 7.95
N LEU A 109 -18.62 -6.46 8.89
CA LEU A 109 -18.85 -6.72 10.30
C LEU A 109 -20.30 -7.11 10.60
N LEU A 110 -21.28 -6.48 9.93
CA LEU A 110 -22.69 -6.85 10.04
C LEU A 110 -22.95 -8.26 9.47
N GLU A 111 -22.32 -8.60 8.33
CA GLU A 111 -22.43 -9.95 7.74
C GLU A 111 -21.83 -11.03 8.65
N ILE A 112 -20.67 -10.77 9.25
CA ILE A 112 -20.02 -11.69 10.20
C ILE A 112 -20.90 -11.90 11.44
N GLU A 113 -21.50 -10.83 11.97
CA GLU A 113 -22.39 -10.90 13.14
C GLU A 113 -23.67 -11.67 12.83
N ALA A 114 -24.29 -11.42 11.67
CA ALA A 114 -25.53 -12.09 11.26
C ALA A 114 -25.34 -13.59 10.98
N THR A 115 -24.18 -13.99 10.43
CA THR A 115 -23.90 -15.39 10.07
C THR A 115 -23.45 -16.23 11.26
N GLY A 116 -23.03 -15.61 12.37
CA GLY A 116 -22.59 -16.33 13.58
C GLY A 116 -21.32 -17.16 13.39
N VAL A 117 -20.56 -16.93 12.31
CA VAL A 117 -19.40 -17.75 11.90
C VAL A 117 -18.17 -17.49 12.78
N THR A 118 -18.22 -16.47 13.64
CA THR A 118 -17.06 -16.00 14.42
C THR A 118 -17.41 -15.84 15.90
N ASN A 119 -16.39 -16.00 16.76
CA ASN A 119 -16.50 -15.74 18.20
C ASN A 119 -16.94 -14.28 18.45
N ALA A 120 -18.04 -14.10 19.20
CA ALA A 120 -18.58 -12.79 19.58
C ALA A 120 -17.53 -11.85 20.20
N GLN A 121 -16.61 -12.38 21.01
CA GLN A 121 -15.53 -11.59 21.61
C GLN A 121 -14.59 -11.01 20.55
N PHE A 122 -14.27 -11.80 19.52
CA PHE A 122 -13.41 -11.36 18.43
C PHE A 122 -14.11 -10.32 17.53
N CYS A 123 -15.41 -10.51 17.25
CA CYS A 123 -16.21 -9.50 16.55
C CYS A 123 -16.22 -8.15 17.27
N SER A 124 -16.43 -8.16 18.60
CA SER A 124 -16.38 -6.93 19.40
C SER A 124 -14.99 -6.27 19.41
N GLN A 125 -13.91 -7.07 19.37
CA GLN A 125 -12.54 -6.53 19.26
C GLN A 125 -12.32 -5.86 17.89
N LEU A 126 -12.76 -6.47 16.80
CA LEU A 126 -12.69 -5.88 15.46
C LEU A 126 -13.48 -4.57 15.37
N GLN A 127 -14.73 -4.56 15.85
CA GLN A 127 -15.56 -3.35 15.89
C GLN A 127 -14.85 -2.22 16.65
N ARG A 128 -14.27 -2.52 17.82
CA ARG A 128 -13.53 -1.53 18.61
C ARG A 128 -12.28 -1.03 17.89
N TYR A 129 -11.52 -1.92 17.25
CA TYR A 129 -10.34 -1.56 16.48
C TYR A 129 -10.66 -0.56 15.37
N TYR A 130 -11.67 -0.84 14.55
CA TYR A 130 -12.05 0.04 13.44
C TYR A 130 -12.72 1.34 13.91
N LYS A 131 -13.49 1.32 15.00
CA LYS A 131 -14.05 2.55 15.58
C LYS A 131 -12.98 3.55 15.99
N ASN A 132 -11.90 3.09 16.61
CA ASN A 132 -10.77 3.95 17.01
C ASN A 132 -10.00 4.51 15.79
N LYS A 133 -10.03 3.78 14.68
CA LYS A 133 -9.37 4.13 13.42
C LYS A 133 -10.16 5.16 12.58
N LYS A 134 -11.47 5.28 12.78
CA LYS A 134 -12.35 6.28 12.13
C LYS A 134 -12.01 7.74 12.52
N VAL A 135 -11.25 7.93 13.60
CA VAL A 135 -10.92 9.25 14.19
C VAL A 135 -9.59 9.83 13.65
N LEU A 136 -8.83 9.07 12.84
CA LEU A 136 -7.56 9.51 12.22
C LEU A 136 -7.75 10.33 10.96
#